data_AF-Q1WBR8-F1
#
_entry.id   AF-Q1WBR8-F1
#
_cell.length_a   1.000
_cell.length_b   1.000
_cell.length_c   1.000
_cell.angle_alpha   90.00
_cell.angle_beta   90.00
_cell.angle_gamma   90.00
#
_symmetry.space_group_name_H-M   'P 1'
#
loop_
_entity.id
_entity.type
_entity.pdbx_description
1 polymer ?
#
loop_
_entity_poly.entity_id
_entity_poly.type
_entity_poly.pdbx_seq_one_letter_code
_entity_poly.pdbx_strand_id
1 'polypeptide(L)'
;SDHQMQLLAQASAMMSESRYAMLIVDSATALYRTDYSGRGELSARQMHLARFLRTLQRLADEFGVAVVITNQVVAQVDGNAACSAPTPRSP
;
A
#
# COMPACT_ATOMS: atom_id res chain seq x y z
N SER A 1 -3.62 6.20 -7.71
CA SER A 1 -3.58 6.29 -6.23
C SER A 1 -4.47 7.43 -5.72
N ASP A 2 -4.44 8.61 -6.35
CA ASP A 2 -5.25 9.78 -5.94
C ASP A 2 -6.76 9.51 -5.90
N HIS A 3 -7.28 8.77 -6.88
CA HIS A 3 -8.71 8.41 -6.90
C HIS A 3 -9.13 7.62 -5.65
N GLN A 4 -8.25 6.80 -5.05
CA GLN A 4 -8.57 6.11 -3.80
C GLN A 4 -8.79 7.10 -2.64
N MET A 5 -8.06 8.21 -2.60
CA MET A 5 -8.28 9.26 -1.60
C MET A 5 -9.64 9.93 -1.77
N GLN A 6 -10.06 10.16 -3.01
CA GLN A 6 -11.38 10.73 -3.31
C GLN A 6 -12.51 9.78 -2.88
N LEU A 7 -12.34 8.47 -3.12
CA LEU A 7 -13.29 7.46 -2.67
C LEU A 7 -13.40 7.40 -1.14
N LEU A 8 -12.32 7.63 -0.38
CA LEU A 8 -12.41 7.75 1.08
C LEU A 8 -13.21 8.97 1.53
N ALA A 9 -13.13 10.10 0.82
CA ALA A 9 -13.96 11.26 1.13
C ALA A 9 -15.45 10.97 0.87
N GLN A 10 -15.76 10.26 -0.22
CA GLN A 10 -17.13 9.82 -0.51
C GLN A 10 -17.61 8.79 0.53
N ALA A 11 -16.75 7.85 0.94
CA ALA A 11 -17.06 6.90 2.00
C ALA A 11 -17.37 7.61 3.33
N SER A 12 -16.60 8.63 3.68
CA SER A 12 -16.87 9.47 4.84
C SER A 12 -18.25 10.12 4.79
N ALA A 13 -18.66 10.64 3.63
CA ALA A 13 -19.99 11.23 3.45
C ALA A 13 -21.09 10.16 3.64
N MET A 14 -20.95 8.99 3.03
CA MET A 14 -21.90 7.88 3.20
C MET A 14 -22.01 7.43 4.67
N MET A 15 -20.87 7.33 5.38
CA MET A 15 -20.81 6.94 6.79
C MET A 15 -21.40 8.00 7.73
N SER A 16 -21.47 9.27 7.30
CA SER A 16 -22.14 10.33 8.07
C SER A 16 -23.67 10.23 8.00
N GLU A 17 -24.20 9.64 6.93
CA GLU A 17 -25.64 9.49 6.70
C GLU A 17 -26.18 8.16 7.23
N SER A 18 -25.35 7.11 7.26
CA SER A 18 -25.77 5.75 7.61
C SER A 18 -24.69 5.02 8.39
N ARG A 19 -25.11 4.15 9.30
CA ARG A 19 -24.17 3.35 10.10
C ARG A 19 -23.66 2.16 9.29
N TYR A 20 -22.35 2.12 9.08
CA TYR A 20 -21.63 0.97 8.56
C TYR A 20 -20.91 0.24 9.69
N ALA A 21 -20.55 -1.03 9.47
CA ALA A 21 -19.76 -1.82 10.42
C ALA A 21 -18.31 -2.05 9.96
N MET A 22 -18.07 -2.01 8.64
CA MET A 22 -16.78 -2.38 8.06
C MET A 22 -16.50 -1.62 6.76
N LEU A 23 -15.21 -1.33 6.54
CA LEU A 23 -14.64 -0.83 5.28
C LEU A 23 -13.54 -1.81 4.83
N ILE A 24 -13.62 -2.27 3.57
CA ILE A 24 -12.63 -3.18 2.99
C ILE A 24 -11.89 -2.48 1.86
N VAL A 25 -10.55 -2.53 1.89
CA VAL A 25 -9.69 -2.07 0.79
C VAL A 25 -8.91 -3.26 0.23
N ASP A 26 -9.35 -3.78 -0.91
CA ASP A 26 -8.71 -4.88 -1.63
C ASP A 26 -8.23 -4.42 -3.03
N SER A 27 -6.93 -4.20 -3.29
CA SER A 27 -5.82 -4.16 -2.33
C SER A 27 -5.29 -2.75 -2.13
N ALA A 28 -4.85 -2.45 -0.91
CA ALA A 28 -4.41 -1.11 -0.52
C ALA A 28 -3.17 -0.64 -1.31
N THR A 29 -2.37 -1.57 -1.83
CA THR A 29 -1.08 -1.27 -2.46
C THR A 29 -1.06 -1.48 -3.98
N ALA A 30 -2.12 -2.03 -4.60
CA ALA A 30 -2.10 -2.35 -6.04
C ALA A 30 -1.80 -1.13 -6.91
N LEU A 31 -2.57 -0.05 -6.78
CA LEU A 31 -2.37 1.16 -7.59
C LEU A 31 -1.03 1.86 -7.29
N TYR A 32 -0.54 1.77 -6.04
CA TYR A 32 0.76 2.33 -5.70
C TYR A 32 1.91 1.64 -6.43
N ARG A 33 1.74 0.38 -6.85
CA ARG A 33 2.78 -0.37 -7.57
C ARG A 33 3.00 0.11 -8.98
N THR A 34 1.92 0.46 -9.67
CA THR A 34 1.93 0.93 -11.05
C THR A 34 2.22 2.41 -11.14
N ASP A 35 1.66 3.21 -10.23
CA ASP A 35 1.66 4.67 -10.35
C ASP A 35 2.97 5.33 -9.88
N TYR A 36 3.79 4.58 -9.13
CA TYR A 36 5.10 5.04 -8.67
C TYR A 36 6.13 3.97 -9.03
N SER A 37 6.81 4.07 -10.16
CA SER A 37 7.72 3.03 -10.66
C SER A 37 9.19 3.39 -10.42
N GLY A 38 10.01 2.38 -10.09
CA GLY A 38 11.44 2.56 -9.85
C GLY A 38 11.79 3.21 -8.49
N ARG A 39 13.10 3.31 -8.21
CA ARG A 39 13.62 3.80 -6.91
C ARG A 39 13.40 5.30 -6.69
N GLY A 40 13.40 6.10 -7.77
CA GLY A 40 13.27 7.56 -7.70
C GLY A 40 11.92 8.04 -7.14
N GLU A 41 10.87 7.22 -7.29
CA GLU A 41 9.51 7.57 -6.86
C GLU A 41 9.15 6.97 -5.49
N LEU A 42 10.09 6.26 -4.85
CA LEU A 42 9.84 5.56 -3.59
C LEU A 42 9.40 6.52 -2.48
N SER A 43 10.06 7.68 -2.34
CA SER A 43 9.71 8.66 -1.30
C SER A 43 8.30 9.22 -1.50
N ALA A 44 7.95 9.59 -2.74
CA ALA A 44 6.62 10.06 -3.10
C ALA A 44 5.54 9.00 -2.83
N ARG A 45 5.80 7.74 -3.23
CA ARG A 45 4.94 6.59 -2.94
C ARG A 45 4.70 6.46 -1.43
N GLN A 46 5.76 6.46 -0.62
CA GLN A 46 5.67 6.29 0.83
C GLN A 46 4.90 7.44 1.48
N MET A 47 5.15 8.69 1.09
CA MET A 47 4.40 9.83 1.61
C MET A 47 2.92 9.78 1.26
N HIS A 48 2.58 9.39 0.03
CA HIS A 48 1.18 9.28 -0.38
C HIS A 48 0.47 8.11 0.31
N LEU A 49 1.09 6.92 0.33
CA LEU A 49 0.54 5.75 1.01
C LEU A 49 0.33 6.01 2.50
N ALA A 50 1.28 6.67 3.17
CA ALA A 50 1.13 7.03 4.58
C ALA A 50 -0.04 7.99 4.83
N ARG A 51 -0.33 8.91 3.91
CA ARG A 51 -1.52 9.77 4.00
C ARG A 51 -2.80 8.94 3.86
N PHE A 52 -2.85 8.03 2.89
CA PHE A 52 -3.99 7.13 2.69
C PHE A 52 -4.28 6.26 3.92
N LEU A 53 -3.26 5.61 4.49
CA LEU A 53 -3.40 4.80 5.69
C LEU A 53 -3.84 5.62 6.91
N ARG A 54 -3.35 6.86 7.06
CA ARG A 54 -3.82 7.77 8.12
C ARG A 54 -5.29 8.16 7.94
N THR A 55 -5.75 8.36 6.72
CA THR A 55 -7.17 8.63 6.45
C THR A 55 -8.03 7.42 6.81
N LEU A 56 -7.60 6.20 6.47
CA LEU A 56 -8.29 4.98 6.89
C LEU A 56 -8.41 4.85 8.41
N GLN A 57 -7.32 5.12 9.15
CA GLN A 57 -7.34 5.12 10.61
C GLN A 57 -8.34 6.15 11.16
N ARG A 58 -8.36 7.37 10.61
CA ARG A 58 -9.31 8.41 11.02
C ARG A 58 -10.76 7.98 10.79
N LEU A 59 -11.07 7.37 9.65
CA LEU A 59 -12.41 6.84 9.39
C LEU A 59 -12.80 5.75 10.40
N ALA A 60 -11.87 4.87 10.77
CA ALA A 60 -12.09 3.85 11.78
C ALA A 60 -12.44 4.48 13.14
N ASP A 61 -11.66 5.48 13.57
CA ASP A 61 -11.83 6.16 14.85
C ASP A 61 -13.12 7.01 14.89
N GLU A 62 -13.43 7.72 13.81
CA GLU A 62 -14.56 8.64 13.70
C GLU A 62 -15.91 7.91 13.64
N PHE A 63 -15.99 6.85 12.83
CA PHE A 63 -17.25 6.15 12.58
C PHE A 63 -17.37 4.82 13.33
N GLY A 64 -16.33 4.38 14.04
CA GLY A 64 -16.31 3.11 14.78
C GLY A 64 -16.39 1.88 13.86
N VAL A 65 -15.87 1.99 12.64
CA VAL A 65 -15.88 0.91 11.63
C VAL A 65 -14.61 0.07 11.68
N ALA A 66 -14.73 -1.24 11.44
CA ALA A 66 -13.57 -2.09 11.23
C ALA A 66 -12.97 -1.84 9.83
N VAL A 67 -11.67 -1.54 9.74
CA VAL A 67 -10.99 -1.39 8.46
C VAL A 67 -10.14 -2.62 8.16
N VAL A 68 -10.43 -3.30 7.05
CA VAL A 68 -9.68 -4.47 6.58
C VAL A 68 -8.96 -4.11 5.28
N ILE A 69 -7.66 -4.37 5.23
CA ILE A 69 -6.84 -4.12 4.04
C ILE A 69 -6.19 -5.42 3.58
N THR A 70 -6.07 -5.59 2.25
CA THR A 70 -5.22 -6.63 1.68
C THR A 70 -3.95 -6.01 1.10
N ASN A 71 -2.85 -6.77 1.16
CA ASN A 71 -1.57 -6.43 0.58
C ASN A 71 -1.02 -7.67 -0.13
N GLN A 72 -0.97 -7.62 -1.46
CA GLN A 72 -0.40 -8.69 -2.27
C GLN A 72 1.12 -8.65 -2.11
N VAL A 73 1.81 -9.73 -1.77
CA VAL A 73 3.29 -9.74 -1.68
C VAL A 73 3.86 -10.30 -2.99
N VAL A 74 4.95 -9.73 -3.49
CA VAL A 74 5.67 -10.23 -4.67
C VAL A 74 7.03 -10.72 -4.22
N ALA A 75 7.38 -11.97 -4.55
CA ALA A 75 8.71 -12.49 -4.31
C ALA A 75 9.69 -11.85 -5.31
N GLN A 76 10.78 -11.26 -4.81
CA GLN A 76 11.92 -10.98 -5.67
C GLN A 76 12.79 -12.23 -5.70
N VAL A 77 12.89 -12.86 -6.87
CA VAL A 77 13.89 -13.91 -7.14
C VAL A 77 15.13 -13.25 -7.74
N ASP A 78 15.67 -12.26 -7.04
CA ASP A 78 17.02 -11.79 -7.34
C ASP A 78 17.97 -12.74 -6.63
N GLY A 79 18.40 -13.76 -7.38
CA GLY A 79 19.26 -14.82 -6.89
C GLY A 79 20.54 -14.28 -6.29
N ASN A 80 20.95 -14.86 -5.17
CA ASN A 80 22.32 -14.89 -4.70
C ASN A 80 23.25 -15.63 -5.70
N ALA A 81 23.24 -15.25 -6.99
CA ALA A 81 24.26 -15.62 -7.96
C ALA A 81 25.59 -14.87 -7.72
N ALA A 82 25.70 -14.13 -6.62
CA ALA A 82 26.99 -13.64 -6.10
C ALA A 82 27.80 -14.71 -5.35
N CYS A 83 27.27 -15.92 -5.17
CA CYS A 83 27.95 -17.02 -4.47
C CYS A 83 28.29 -18.19 -5.41
N SER A 84 28.90 -17.91 -6.56
CA SER A 84 29.53 -18.93 -7.43
C SER A 84 30.55 -18.28 -8.38
N ALA A 85 31.41 -17.39 -7.89
CA ALA A 85 32.68 -17.17 -8.58
C ALA A 85 33.64 -18.24 -8.09
N PRO A 86 34.10 -19.21 -8.92
CA PRO A 86 35.20 -20.06 -8.52
C PRO A 86 36.42 -19.15 -8.36
N THR A 87 36.93 -19.06 -7.14
CA THR A 87 38.23 -18.43 -6.86
C THR A 87 39.26 -19.07 -7.79
N PRO A 88 40.03 -18.29 -8.57
CA PRO A 88 41.13 -18.87 -9.32
C PRO A 88 42.13 -19.40 -8.30
N ARG A 89 42.41 -20.71 -8.34
CA ARG A 89 43.53 -21.27 -7.57
C ARG A 89 44.80 -20.64 -8.13
N SER A 90 45.47 -19.85 -7.31
CA SER A 90 46.83 -19.39 -7.59
C SER A 90 47.80 -20.58 -7.59
N PRO A 91 48.82 -20.57 -8.47
CA PRO A 91 49.79 -21.65 -8.65
C PRO A 91 50.70 -21.87 -7.44
#